data_AF-A0A966EJ09-F1
#
_entry.id   AF-A0A966EJ09-F1
#
_cell.length_a   1.000
_cell.length_b   1.000
_cell.length_c   1.000
_cell.angle_alpha   90.00
_cell.angle_beta   90.00
_cell.angle_gamma   90.00
#
_symmetry.space_group_name_H-M   'P 1'
#
loop_
_entity.id
_entity.type
_entity.pdbx_description
1 polymer ?
#
loop_
_entity_poly.entity_id
_entity_poly.type
_entity_poly.pdbx_seq_one_letter_code
_entity_poly.pdbx_strand_id
1 'polypeptide(L)'
;MCGIAGIMYKTRGALGGTGRALIDMLDGCQHRGPDSTGFALYGAAAEDRLRLRFFVGEGEEAKAAVERIKASFDEHGARVVDEELVGNNYRCTVNYTGDLQKFSYTMEHAAKVISIGSSLEIVKDIGGAHDVDDRYQVHAFRGTHGLGHVRLATESDVKPEASHPFWATGFADVAIVHNGQITNYWKMRRRLERRGFEFTTDNDSELIAVYLADKLSQGISLRDALETSIDDLDGTFSFLVSTQDEIGYAKDRLAAKPMIMYENEDLIAVASEEVSLNRLFPGQALSTMEPPPGTFNTWSRSI
;
A
#
# COMPACT_ATOMS: atom_id res chain seq x y z
N MET A 1 7.00 11.93 13.16
CA MET A 1 6.98 12.02 11.68
C MET A 1 6.83 10.60 11.17
N CYS A 2 5.84 10.28 10.34
CA CYS A 2 5.57 8.90 9.90
C CYS A 2 6.77 8.20 9.23
N GLY A 3 6.91 6.88 9.42
CA GLY A 3 7.92 6.03 8.79
C GLY A 3 7.36 5.18 7.65
N ILE A 4 8.15 5.02 6.58
CA ILE A 4 7.87 4.12 5.46
C ILE A 4 8.91 3.01 5.40
N ALA A 5 8.50 1.83 4.95
CA ALA A 5 9.36 0.69 4.65
C ALA A 5 8.85 -0.04 3.41
N GLY A 6 9.74 -0.69 2.68
CA GLY A 6 9.40 -1.58 1.59
C GLY A 6 10.52 -2.58 1.34
N ILE A 7 10.14 -3.79 0.96
CA ILE A 7 11.08 -4.88 0.66
C ILE A 7 10.58 -5.66 -0.53
N MET A 8 11.47 -6.01 -1.45
CA MET A 8 11.20 -6.92 -2.56
C MET A 8 12.32 -7.94 -2.70
N TYR A 9 11.95 -9.21 -2.83
CA TYR A 9 12.86 -10.30 -3.14
C TYR A 9 12.96 -10.48 -4.66
N LYS A 10 14.19 -10.42 -5.19
CA LYS A 10 14.50 -10.48 -6.63
C LYS A 10 14.44 -11.90 -7.19
N THR A 11 14.72 -12.91 -6.37
CA THR A 11 14.77 -14.32 -6.80
C THR A 11 13.76 -15.19 -6.04
N ARG A 12 13.28 -16.28 -6.68
CA ARG A 12 12.35 -17.23 -6.03
C ARG A 12 12.97 -17.94 -4.82
N GLY A 13 14.29 -18.18 -4.84
CA GLY A 13 15.03 -18.79 -3.73
C GLY A 13 15.13 -17.89 -2.50
N ALA A 14 15.04 -16.58 -2.70
CA ALA A 14 15.05 -15.57 -1.65
C ALA A 14 13.64 -15.26 -1.10
N LEU A 15 12.57 -15.96 -1.53
CA LEU A 15 11.22 -15.76 -1.00
C LEU A 15 11.20 -15.99 0.53
N GLY A 16 11.44 -14.91 1.27
CA GLY A 16 11.52 -14.91 2.72
C GLY A 16 10.15 -14.70 3.36
N GLY A 17 10.13 -14.62 4.69
CA GLY A 17 8.97 -14.16 5.44
C GLY A 17 8.74 -12.67 5.21
N THR A 18 8.20 -12.27 4.06
CA THR A 18 7.94 -10.85 3.70
C THR A 18 7.18 -10.12 4.79
N GLY A 19 6.15 -10.77 5.36
CA GLY A 19 5.41 -10.19 6.49
C GLY A 19 6.29 -9.99 7.72
N ARG A 20 7.10 -10.99 8.09
CA ARG A 20 8.06 -10.89 9.20
C ARG A 20 9.10 -9.79 8.98
N ALA A 21 9.67 -9.72 7.78
CA ALA A 21 10.64 -8.70 7.40
C ALA A 21 10.04 -7.29 7.53
N LEU A 22 8.81 -7.07 7.04
CA LEU A 22 8.13 -5.79 7.18
C LEU A 22 7.84 -5.45 8.65
N ILE A 23 7.39 -6.42 9.46
CA ILE A 23 7.20 -6.20 10.90
C ILE A 23 8.50 -5.74 11.57
N ASP A 24 9.59 -6.46 11.32
CA ASP A 24 10.89 -6.15 11.92
C ASP A 24 11.40 -4.76 11.45
N MET A 25 11.20 -4.40 10.17
CA MET A 25 11.54 -3.06 9.65
C MET A 25 10.70 -1.95 10.30
N LEU A 26 9.39 -2.16 10.46
CA LEU A 26 8.48 -1.17 11.04
C LEU A 26 8.67 -1.00 12.54
N ASP A 27 8.94 -2.08 13.28
CA ASP A 27 9.36 -2.01 14.69
C ASP A 27 10.61 -1.12 14.85
N GLY A 28 11.59 -1.27 13.94
CA GLY A 28 12.78 -0.43 13.91
C GLY A 28 12.52 1.08 13.75
N CYS A 29 11.35 1.47 13.23
CA CYS A 29 10.95 2.88 13.11
C CYS A 29 9.70 3.23 13.90
N GLN A 30 9.26 2.43 14.88
CA GLN A 30 8.03 2.69 15.63
C GLN A 30 8.04 4.04 16.36
N HIS A 31 9.22 4.55 16.76
CA HIS A 31 9.41 5.88 17.37
C HIS A 31 8.97 7.03 16.45
N ARG A 32 8.86 6.78 15.14
CA ARG A 32 8.41 7.74 14.14
C ARG A 32 6.89 7.94 14.19
N GLY A 33 6.14 6.91 14.58
CA GLY A 33 4.67 6.93 14.61
C GLY A 33 4.07 5.73 15.36
N PRO A 34 3.60 5.89 16.61
CA PRO A 34 3.05 4.80 17.42
C PRO A 34 1.56 4.53 17.18
N ASP A 35 0.87 5.38 16.40
CA ASP A 35 -0.60 5.43 16.44
C ASP A 35 -1.26 4.35 15.59
N SER A 36 -0.68 4.03 14.44
CA SER A 36 -1.22 3.01 13.55
C SER A 36 -0.16 2.47 12.60
N THR A 37 -0.36 1.23 12.19
CA THR A 37 0.55 0.50 11.32
C THR A 37 -0.23 -0.16 10.19
N GLY A 38 0.37 -0.22 9.01
CA GLY A 38 -0.21 -0.95 7.90
C GLY A 38 0.83 -1.58 6.99
N PHE A 39 0.37 -2.58 6.25
CA PHE A 39 1.14 -3.43 5.36
C PHE A 39 0.39 -3.58 4.03
N ALA A 40 1.09 -3.45 2.91
CA ALA A 40 0.62 -3.87 1.58
C ALA A 40 1.42 -5.11 1.20
N LEU A 41 0.72 -6.22 0.99
CA LEU A 41 1.31 -7.55 0.90
C LEU A 41 0.97 -8.17 -0.46
N TYR A 42 1.98 -8.58 -1.23
CA TYR A 42 1.80 -9.12 -2.59
C TYR A 42 2.09 -10.61 -2.65
N GLY A 43 1.02 -11.39 -2.79
CA GLY A 43 1.07 -12.85 -2.87
C GLY A 43 1.14 -13.35 -4.31
N ALA A 44 1.01 -14.66 -4.51
CA ALA A 44 0.78 -15.19 -5.85
C ALA A 44 -0.52 -14.60 -6.42
N ALA A 45 -0.46 -14.06 -7.65
CA ALA A 45 -1.63 -13.57 -8.33
C ALA A 45 -2.60 -14.73 -8.60
N ALA A 46 -3.89 -14.51 -8.36
CA ALA A 46 -4.91 -15.49 -8.68
C ALA A 46 -5.66 -15.06 -9.94
N GLU A 47 -5.56 -15.87 -11.00
CA GLU A 47 -6.28 -15.64 -12.25
C GLU A 47 -7.80 -15.63 -11.99
N ASP A 48 -8.52 -14.70 -12.62
CA ASP A 48 -9.96 -14.46 -12.48
C ASP A 48 -10.47 -14.22 -11.05
N ARG A 49 -9.57 -13.94 -10.10
CA ARG A 49 -9.92 -13.71 -8.70
C ARG A 49 -9.40 -12.39 -8.19
N LEU A 50 -10.25 -11.73 -7.42
CA LEU A 50 -9.92 -10.52 -6.69
C LEU A 50 -10.00 -10.78 -5.20
N ARG A 51 -9.01 -10.27 -4.47
CA ARG A 51 -8.99 -10.18 -3.01
C ARG A 51 -9.43 -8.77 -2.65
N LEU A 52 -10.45 -8.69 -1.81
CA LEU A 52 -11.00 -7.45 -1.32
C LEU A 52 -10.90 -7.44 0.20
N ARG A 53 -10.67 -6.25 0.75
CA ARG A 53 -10.78 -6.01 2.19
C ARG A 53 -11.53 -4.72 2.43
N PHE A 54 -12.38 -4.71 3.45
CA PHE A 54 -13.26 -3.61 3.82
C PHE A 54 -13.16 -3.31 5.31
N PHE A 55 -13.34 -2.05 5.69
CA PHE A 55 -13.75 -1.70 7.05
C PHE A 55 -15.27 -1.88 7.18
N VAL A 56 -15.70 -2.65 8.19
CA VAL A 56 -17.12 -2.98 8.39
C VAL A 56 -17.65 -2.65 9.79
N GLY A 57 -16.80 -2.17 10.70
CA GLY A 57 -17.20 -1.93 12.09
C GLY A 57 -17.30 -3.24 12.89
N GLU A 58 -18.07 -3.25 13.98
CA GLU A 58 -18.20 -4.41 14.87
C GLU A 58 -19.67 -4.81 15.11
N GLY A 59 -19.89 -6.04 15.54
CA GLY A 59 -21.22 -6.53 15.95
C GLY A 59 -22.27 -6.47 14.83
N GLU A 60 -23.41 -5.84 15.11
CA GLU A 60 -24.53 -5.74 14.14
C GLU A 60 -24.20 -4.81 12.96
N GLU A 61 -23.35 -3.80 13.17
CA GLU A 61 -22.89 -2.92 12.08
C GLU A 61 -22.10 -3.73 11.04
N ALA A 62 -21.18 -4.58 11.51
CA ALA A 62 -20.40 -5.47 10.66
C ALA A 62 -21.29 -6.41 9.85
N LYS A 63 -22.29 -7.03 10.48
CA LYS A 63 -23.23 -7.92 9.78
C LYS A 63 -23.98 -7.18 8.67
N ALA A 64 -24.52 -6.00 8.97
CA ALA A 64 -25.25 -5.20 7.99
C ALA A 64 -24.35 -4.72 6.84
N ALA A 65 -23.09 -4.37 7.12
CA ALA A 65 -22.11 -4.02 6.10
C ALA A 65 -21.77 -5.20 5.19
N VAL A 66 -21.53 -6.38 5.76
CA VAL A 66 -21.26 -7.60 4.99
C VAL A 66 -22.45 -7.98 4.10
N GLU A 67 -23.68 -7.84 4.60
CA GLU A 67 -24.89 -8.06 3.78
C GLU A 67 -24.97 -7.09 2.60
N ARG A 68 -24.68 -5.80 2.79
CA ARG A 68 -24.62 -4.82 1.70
C ARG A 68 -23.55 -5.16 0.66
N ILE A 69 -22.35 -5.51 1.12
CA ILE A 69 -21.23 -5.91 0.26
C ILE A 69 -21.64 -7.12 -0.60
N LYS A 70 -22.23 -8.15 0.01
CA LYS A 70 -22.68 -9.35 -0.71
C LYS A 70 -23.78 -9.06 -1.72
N ALA A 71 -24.74 -8.20 -1.38
CA ALA A 71 -25.75 -7.77 -2.34
C ALA A 71 -25.13 -7.06 -3.57
N SER A 72 -24.11 -6.23 -3.35
CA SER A 72 -23.39 -5.57 -4.45
C SER A 72 -22.52 -6.55 -5.26
N PHE A 73 -21.99 -7.61 -4.65
CA PHE A 73 -21.34 -8.70 -5.37
C PHE A 73 -22.31 -9.42 -6.30
N ASP A 74 -23.50 -9.77 -5.81
CA ASP A 74 -24.53 -10.45 -6.60
C ASP A 74 -24.99 -9.60 -7.79
N GLU A 75 -25.15 -8.28 -7.62
CA GLU A 75 -25.48 -7.34 -8.70
C GLU A 75 -24.44 -7.36 -9.83
N HIS A 76 -23.17 -7.56 -9.49
CA HIS A 76 -22.05 -7.57 -10.44
C HIS A 76 -21.66 -8.99 -10.91
N GLY A 77 -22.35 -10.03 -10.42
CA GLY A 77 -22.01 -11.42 -10.72
C GLY A 77 -20.67 -11.87 -10.11
N ALA A 78 -20.18 -11.19 -9.08
CA ALA A 78 -18.96 -11.56 -8.37
C ALA A 78 -19.25 -12.70 -7.38
N ARG A 79 -18.62 -13.87 -7.57
CA ARG A 79 -18.89 -15.04 -6.73
C ARG A 79 -17.86 -15.17 -5.61
N VAL A 80 -18.29 -15.06 -4.35
CA VAL A 80 -17.44 -15.30 -3.17
C VAL A 80 -16.88 -16.74 -3.17
N VAL A 81 -15.57 -16.84 -2.97
CA VAL A 81 -14.78 -18.08 -2.89
C VAL A 81 -14.36 -18.37 -1.45
N ASP A 82 -13.91 -17.32 -0.77
CA ASP A 82 -13.37 -17.35 0.59
C ASP A 82 -13.75 -16.04 1.28
N GLU A 83 -14.06 -16.08 2.56
CA GLU A 83 -14.39 -14.89 3.34
C GLU A 83 -14.05 -15.07 4.81
N GLU A 84 -13.66 -13.97 5.45
CA GLU A 84 -13.26 -13.95 6.84
C GLU A 84 -13.58 -12.58 7.45
N LEU A 85 -14.05 -12.58 8.70
CA LEU A 85 -14.19 -11.37 9.51
C LEU A 85 -13.08 -11.38 10.58
N VAL A 86 -12.18 -10.41 10.52
CA VAL A 86 -11.05 -10.28 11.45
C VAL A 86 -11.08 -8.88 12.05
N GLY A 87 -11.36 -8.78 13.35
CA GLY A 87 -11.57 -7.49 14.00
C GLY A 87 -12.74 -6.74 13.36
N ASN A 88 -12.50 -5.49 12.96
CA ASN A 88 -13.44 -4.63 12.25
C ASN A 88 -13.31 -4.71 10.71
N ASN A 89 -12.59 -5.72 10.20
CA ASN A 89 -12.32 -5.90 8.78
C ASN A 89 -13.06 -7.11 8.22
N TYR A 90 -13.63 -6.96 7.04
CA TYR A 90 -14.13 -8.08 6.23
C TYR A 90 -13.17 -8.32 5.06
N ARG A 91 -12.59 -9.50 4.99
CA ARG A 91 -11.72 -9.97 3.92
C ARG A 91 -12.49 -10.97 3.07
N CYS A 92 -12.42 -10.86 1.75
CA CYS A 92 -12.97 -11.89 0.87
C CYS A 92 -12.17 -12.05 -0.41
N THR A 93 -12.29 -13.23 -1.00
CA THR A 93 -11.86 -13.51 -2.37
C THR A 93 -13.09 -13.78 -3.22
N VAL A 94 -13.21 -13.13 -4.36
CA VAL A 94 -14.31 -13.32 -5.31
C VAL A 94 -13.76 -13.73 -6.68
N ASN A 95 -14.50 -14.56 -7.43
CA ASN A 95 -14.27 -14.68 -8.87
C ASN A 95 -14.97 -13.51 -9.56
N TYR A 96 -14.23 -12.73 -10.32
CA TYR A 96 -14.74 -11.56 -11.03
C TYR A 96 -13.82 -11.19 -12.21
N THR A 97 -14.40 -11.04 -13.38
CA THR A 97 -13.69 -10.70 -14.64
C THR A 97 -14.32 -9.51 -15.37
N GLY A 98 -15.23 -8.79 -14.70
CA GLY A 98 -15.91 -7.64 -15.28
C GLY A 98 -15.09 -6.35 -15.21
N ASP A 99 -15.78 -5.22 -15.34
CA ASP A 99 -15.18 -3.89 -15.23
C ASP A 99 -14.78 -3.59 -13.78
N LEU A 100 -13.48 -3.72 -13.50
CA LEU A 100 -12.90 -3.51 -12.18
C LEU A 100 -13.13 -2.09 -11.66
N GLN A 101 -13.04 -1.08 -12.52
CA GLN A 101 -13.17 0.31 -12.07
C GLN A 101 -14.59 0.55 -11.57
N LYS A 102 -15.59 0.20 -12.38
CA LYS A 102 -17.00 0.33 -11.99
C LYS A 102 -17.32 -0.50 -10.75
N PHE A 103 -16.84 -1.75 -10.72
CA PHE A 103 -17.04 -2.65 -9.57
C PHE A 103 -16.47 -2.05 -8.29
N SER A 104 -15.26 -1.51 -8.36
CA SER A 104 -14.59 -0.91 -7.20
C SER A 104 -15.35 0.29 -6.64
N TYR A 105 -15.90 1.15 -7.50
CA TYR A 105 -16.71 2.29 -7.06
C TYR A 105 -18.02 1.81 -6.42
N THR A 106 -18.70 0.80 -6.97
CA THR A 106 -19.85 0.20 -6.29
C THR A 106 -19.47 -0.35 -4.91
N MET A 107 -18.33 -1.04 -4.81
CA MET A 107 -17.86 -1.59 -3.53
C MET A 107 -17.62 -0.49 -2.49
N GLU A 108 -16.99 0.62 -2.87
CA GLU A 108 -16.77 1.77 -1.99
C GLU A 108 -18.08 2.42 -1.50
N HIS A 109 -19.12 2.40 -2.33
CA HIS A 109 -20.46 2.86 -1.93
C HIS A 109 -21.18 1.87 -0.98
N ALA A 110 -20.84 0.58 -1.03
CA ALA A 110 -21.43 -0.44 -0.15
C ALA A 110 -20.81 -0.43 1.26
N ALA A 111 -19.48 -0.34 1.30
CA ALA A 111 -18.67 -0.23 2.52
C ALA A 111 -17.29 0.32 2.16
N LYS A 112 -16.58 0.87 3.16
CA LYS A 112 -15.27 1.46 2.92
C LYS A 112 -14.24 0.40 2.56
N VAL A 113 -13.69 0.46 1.35
CA VAL A 113 -12.70 -0.49 0.85
C VAL A 113 -11.31 -0.10 1.35
N ILE A 114 -10.52 -1.11 1.67
CA ILE A 114 -9.12 -0.98 2.06
C ILE A 114 -8.21 -1.26 0.86
N SER A 115 -8.51 -2.33 0.11
CA SER A 115 -7.78 -2.69 -1.10
C SER A 115 -8.59 -3.64 -1.98
N ILE A 116 -8.37 -3.56 -3.29
CA ILE A 116 -8.76 -4.59 -4.26
C ILE A 116 -7.52 -4.97 -5.08
N GLY A 117 -7.27 -6.27 -5.24
CA GLY A 117 -6.15 -6.74 -6.05
C GLY A 117 -6.23 -8.23 -6.39
N SER A 118 -5.52 -8.63 -7.44
CA SER A 118 -5.32 -10.04 -7.78
C SER A 118 -4.20 -10.68 -6.94
N SER A 119 -3.26 -9.85 -6.47
CA SER A 119 -2.08 -10.22 -5.68
C SER A 119 -2.01 -9.45 -4.35
N LEU A 120 -2.44 -8.18 -4.36
CA LEU A 120 -2.41 -7.26 -3.23
C LEU A 120 -3.45 -7.60 -2.17
N GLU A 121 -3.00 -7.58 -0.91
CA GLU A 121 -3.84 -7.38 0.26
C GLU A 121 -3.25 -6.26 1.12
N ILE A 122 -4.04 -5.24 1.46
CA ILE A 122 -3.65 -4.27 2.49
C ILE A 122 -4.24 -4.70 3.83
N VAL A 123 -3.43 -4.65 4.88
CA VAL A 123 -3.82 -4.85 6.28
C VAL A 123 -3.36 -3.62 7.05
N LYS A 124 -4.26 -2.92 7.73
CA LYS A 124 -3.91 -1.72 8.50
C LYS A 124 -4.87 -1.48 9.65
N ASP A 125 -4.33 -1.04 10.78
CA ASP A 125 -5.09 -0.84 12.01
C ASP A 125 -4.35 0.09 12.99
N ILE A 126 -5.02 0.47 14.09
CA ILE A 126 -4.44 1.23 15.20
C ILE A 126 -3.39 0.38 15.94
N GLY A 127 -2.32 1.00 16.42
CA GLY A 127 -1.26 0.33 17.20
C GLY A 127 0.03 0.08 16.40
N GLY A 128 0.99 -0.53 17.09
CA GLY A 128 2.30 -0.85 16.53
C GLY A 128 2.31 -2.05 15.59
N ALA A 129 3.45 -2.30 14.97
CA ALA A 129 3.61 -3.39 14.01
C ALA A 129 3.26 -4.77 14.61
N HIS A 130 3.63 -5.01 15.87
CA HIS A 130 3.31 -6.23 16.58
C HIS A 130 1.82 -6.34 16.96
N ASP A 131 1.16 -5.23 17.32
CA ASP A 131 -0.28 -5.25 17.63
C ASP A 131 -1.11 -5.64 16.39
N VAL A 132 -0.73 -5.10 15.22
CA VAL A 132 -1.38 -5.43 13.94
C VAL A 132 -1.02 -6.86 13.52
N ASP A 133 0.21 -7.31 13.72
CA ASP A 133 0.60 -8.70 13.49
C ASP A 133 -0.22 -9.69 14.32
N ASP A 134 -0.38 -9.45 15.63
CA ASP A 134 -1.13 -10.33 16.52
C ASP A 134 -2.59 -10.49 16.04
N ARG A 135 -3.21 -9.42 15.53
CA ARG A 135 -4.60 -9.45 15.03
C ARG A 135 -4.74 -10.12 13.66
N TYR A 136 -3.83 -9.86 12.73
CA TYR A 136 -3.99 -10.24 11.32
C TYR A 136 -2.98 -11.28 10.82
N GLN A 137 -2.10 -11.77 11.71
CA GLN A 137 -1.10 -12.81 11.46
C GLN A 137 -0.17 -12.47 10.28
N VAL A 138 0.25 -11.20 10.21
CA VAL A 138 1.09 -10.67 9.12
C VAL A 138 2.41 -11.44 9.01
N HIS A 139 3.01 -11.89 10.11
CA HIS A 139 4.26 -12.66 10.12
C HIS A 139 4.17 -13.98 9.36
N ALA A 140 2.96 -14.55 9.21
CA ALA A 140 2.73 -15.78 8.47
C ALA A 140 2.72 -15.56 6.95
N PHE A 141 2.57 -14.31 6.50
CA PHE A 141 2.51 -13.99 5.08
C PHE A 141 3.81 -14.34 4.36
N ARG A 142 3.68 -14.97 3.19
CA ARG A 142 4.78 -15.31 2.28
C ARG A 142 4.42 -14.75 0.91
N GLY A 143 5.22 -13.82 0.42
CA GLY A 143 4.94 -13.12 -0.82
C GLY A 143 6.21 -12.60 -1.47
N THR A 144 6.05 -11.86 -2.54
CA THR A 144 7.17 -11.44 -3.38
C THR A 144 7.79 -10.14 -2.86
N HIS A 145 6.93 -9.24 -2.41
CA HIS A 145 7.30 -7.92 -1.90
C HIS A 145 6.16 -7.35 -1.06
N GLY A 146 6.43 -6.21 -0.44
CA GLY A 146 5.41 -5.44 0.23
C GLY A 146 5.90 -4.09 0.73
N LEU A 147 4.96 -3.27 1.15
CA LEU A 147 5.18 -1.95 1.73
C LEU A 147 4.66 -1.94 3.17
N GLY A 148 5.25 -1.09 3.99
CA GLY A 148 4.87 -0.89 5.38
C GLY A 148 4.89 0.59 5.73
N HIS A 149 4.04 0.98 6.67
CA HIS A 149 4.03 2.34 7.19
C HIS A 149 3.63 2.39 8.67
N VAL A 150 4.32 3.25 9.43
CA VAL A 150 3.95 3.63 10.80
C VAL A 150 3.59 5.11 10.85
N ARG A 151 2.42 5.44 11.40
CA ARG A 151 1.85 6.80 11.34
C ARG A 151 1.92 7.50 12.70
N LEU A 152 2.23 8.80 12.66
CA LEU A 152 2.01 9.73 13.77
C LEU A 152 0.89 10.69 13.38
N ALA A 153 -0.24 10.63 14.06
CA ALA A 153 -1.35 11.54 13.91
C ALA A 153 -1.05 12.84 14.66
N THR A 154 -0.67 13.89 13.93
CA THR A 154 -0.33 15.19 14.54
C THR A 154 -1.55 16.12 14.67
N GLU A 155 -2.51 16.02 13.76
CA GLU A 155 -3.65 16.96 13.65
C GLU A 155 -5.00 16.30 13.36
N SER A 156 -5.05 14.97 13.31
CA SER A 156 -6.25 14.20 12.92
C SER A 156 -6.53 13.10 13.93
N ASP A 157 -7.77 12.61 13.96
CA ASP A 157 -8.11 11.40 14.70
C ASP A 157 -7.22 10.21 14.29
N VAL A 158 -6.94 9.35 15.27
CA VAL A 158 -6.30 8.06 15.05
C VAL A 158 -7.37 7.10 14.51
N LYS A 159 -7.38 6.94 13.18
CA LYS A 159 -8.36 6.15 12.44
C LYS A 159 -7.63 5.27 11.42
N PRO A 160 -7.83 3.93 11.40
CA PRO A 160 -7.23 3.02 10.42
C PRO A 160 -7.44 3.45 8.96
N GLU A 161 -8.57 4.10 8.68
CA GLU A 161 -8.94 4.61 7.38
C GLU A 161 -7.99 5.68 6.86
N ALA A 162 -7.44 6.48 7.77
CA ALA A 162 -6.49 7.54 7.45
C ALA A 162 -5.03 7.03 7.48
N SER A 163 -4.83 5.76 7.83
CA SER A 163 -3.53 5.12 7.88
C SER A 163 -3.13 4.58 6.52
N HIS A 164 -1.84 4.65 6.24
CA HIS A 164 -1.23 3.97 5.10
C HIS A 164 -1.15 2.46 5.34
N PRO A 165 -0.93 1.67 4.27
CA PRO A 165 -0.89 2.06 2.85
C PRO A 165 -2.23 2.51 2.28
N PHE A 166 -2.17 3.27 1.18
CA PHE A 166 -3.33 3.63 0.36
C PHE A 166 -3.29 2.87 -0.95
N TRP A 167 -4.44 2.34 -1.34
CA TRP A 167 -4.66 1.67 -2.61
C TRP A 167 -5.19 2.66 -3.65
N ALA A 168 -4.93 2.40 -4.93
CA ALA A 168 -5.45 3.21 -6.03
C ALA A 168 -6.91 2.85 -6.34
N THR A 169 -7.85 3.61 -5.76
CA THR A 169 -9.29 3.46 -6.01
C THR A 169 -9.60 3.43 -7.51
N GLY A 170 -10.26 2.37 -7.99
CA GLY A 170 -10.51 2.17 -9.42
C GLY A 170 -9.59 1.14 -10.10
N PHE A 171 -8.53 0.67 -9.44
CA PHE A 171 -7.49 -0.17 -10.06
C PHE A 171 -7.15 -1.40 -9.22
N ALA A 172 -6.51 -2.41 -9.79
CA ALA A 172 -6.01 -3.55 -9.01
C ALA A 172 -4.54 -3.33 -8.67
N ASP A 173 -4.12 -3.87 -7.53
CA ASP A 173 -2.71 -4.16 -7.25
C ASP A 173 -1.76 -2.95 -7.25
N VAL A 174 -2.26 -1.72 -7.06
CA VAL A 174 -1.42 -0.52 -6.88
C VAL A 174 -1.61 0.02 -5.47
N ALA A 175 -0.52 0.07 -4.70
CA ALA A 175 -0.52 0.60 -3.33
C ALA A 175 0.68 1.52 -3.09
N ILE A 176 0.51 2.52 -2.22
CA ILE A 176 1.57 3.46 -1.88
C ILE A 176 1.70 3.71 -0.37
N VAL A 177 2.92 3.98 0.06
CA VAL A 177 3.23 4.55 1.39
C VAL A 177 3.98 5.86 1.18
N HIS A 178 3.58 6.91 1.90
CA HIS A 178 4.04 8.27 1.65
C HIS A 178 4.41 8.94 2.98
N ASN A 179 5.61 9.50 3.03
CA ASN A 179 6.04 10.41 4.09
C ASN A 179 6.30 11.77 3.46
N GLY A 180 5.45 12.74 3.78
CA GLY A 180 5.45 14.00 3.06
C GLY A 180 4.11 14.72 3.10
N GLN A 181 4.03 15.74 2.26
CA GLN A 181 2.80 16.44 1.94
C GLN A 181 2.86 16.97 0.51
N ILE A 182 1.79 16.75 -0.24
CA ILE A 182 1.61 17.28 -1.60
C ILE A 182 0.86 18.61 -1.55
N THR A 183 1.55 19.71 -1.85
CA THR A 183 1.01 21.08 -1.75
C THR A 183 0.02 21.41 -2.87
N ASN A 184 0.14 20.76 -4.03
CA ASN A 184 -0.77 20.96 -5.17
C ASN A 184 -1.91 19.91 -5.25
N TYR A 185 -2.20 19.22 -4.14
CA TYR A 185 -3.20 18.13 -4.04
C TYR A 185 -4.53 18.43 -4.76
N TRP A 186 -5.22 19.51 -4.35
CA TRP A 186 -6.56 19.84 -4.89
C TRP A 186 -6.56 20.14 -6.38
N LYS A 187 -5.45 20.65 -6.93
CA LYS A 187 -5.32 20.90 -8.37
C LYS A 187 -5.23 19.58 -9.12
N MET A 188 -4.44 18.64 -8.61
CA MET A 188 -4.22 17.33 -9.23
C MET A 188 -5.44 16.42 -9.08
N ARG A 189 -6.07 16.38 -7.91
CA ARG A 189 -7.33 15.66 -7.66
C ARG A 189 -8.42 16.07 -8.66
N ARG A 190 -8.69 17.38 -8.80
CA ARG A 190 -9.68 17.89 -9.76
C ARG A 190 -9.39 17.52 -11.23
N ARG A 191 -8.13 17.33 -11.61
CA ARG A 191 -7.77 16.89 -12.96
C ARG A 191 -8.14 15.43 -13.19
N LEU A 192 -7.93 14.58 -12.18
CA LEU A 192 -8.29 13.16 -12.22
C LEU A 192 -9.81 12.96 -12.10
N GLU A 193 -10.49 13.71 -11.24
CA GLU A 193 -11.97 13.67 -11.14
C GLU A 193 -12.65 14.04 -12.48
N ARG A 194 -12.11 15.04 -13.20
CA ARG A 194 -12.60 15.38 -14.56
C ARG A 194 -12.42 14.27 -15.59
N ARG A 195 -11.58 13.28 -15.30
CA ARG A 195 -11.34 12.10 -16.13
C ARG A 195 -12.15 10.89 -15.67
N GLY A 196 -12.98 11.04 -14.63
CA GLY A 196 -13.88 10.00 -14.14
C GLY A 196 -13.36 9.20 -12.94
N PHE A 197 -12.23 9.60 -12.33
CA PHE A 197 -11.73 8.92 -11.13
C PHE A 197 -12.43 9.41 -9.86
N GLU A 198 -12.81 8.47 -9.00
CA GLU A 198 -13.33 8.74 -7.66
C GLU A 198 -12.21 8.68 -6.61
N PHE A 199 -12.37 9.47 -5.55
CA PHE A 199 -11.49 9.51 -4.38
C PHE A 199 -12.33 9.31 -3.12
N THR A 200 -11.85 8.47 -2.21
CA THR A 200 -12.58 8.05 -1.00
C THR A 200 -12.03 8.70 0.26
N THR A 201 -10.90 9.41 0.13
CA THR A 201 -10.24 10.14 1.20
C THR A 201 -9.76 11.52 0.75
N ASP A 202 -9.54 12.40 1.73
CA ASP A 202 -8.86 13.68 1.51
C ASP A 202 -7.33 13.57 1.72
N ASN A 203 -6.80 12.34 1.73
CA ASN A 203 -5.38 12.10 1.89
C ASN A 203 -4.67 12.25 0.54
N ASP A 204 -3.57 12.99 0.53
CA ASP A 204 -2.74 13.18 -0.66
C ASP A 204 -2.08 11.90 -1.18
N SER A 205 -2.03 10.88 -0.34
CA SER A 205 -1.46 9.59 -0.68
C SER A 205 -2.35 8.79 -1.63
N GLU A 206 -3.67 8.90 -1.50
CA GLU A 206 -4.61 8.32 -2.47
C GLU A 206 -4.45 8.98 -3.84
N LEU A 207 -4.20 10.30 -3.88
CA LEU A 207 -3.89 11.01 -5.12
C LEU A 207 -2.68 10.41 -5.82
N ILE A 208 -1.59 10.13 -5.10
CA ILE A 208 -0.38 9.53 -5.69
C ILE A 208 -0.71 8.15 -6.26
N ALA A 209 -1.46 7.32 -5.50
CA ALA A 209 -1.84 5.98 -5.95
C ALA A 209 -2.66 6.02 -7.25
N VAL A 210 -3.71 6.83 -7.30
CA VAL A 210 -4.58 6.98 -8.49
C VAL A 210 -3.82 7.60 -9.66
N TYR A 211 -2.97 8.61 -9.41
CA TYR A 211 -2.12 9.22 -10.44
C TYR A 211 -1.21 8.19 -11.12
N LEU A 212 -0.52 7.37 -10.33
CA LEU A 212 0.39 6.34 -10.86
C LEU A 212 -0.40 5.25 -11.58
N ALA A 213 -1.47 4.74 -10.99
CA ALA A 213 -2.30 3.70 -11.59
C ALA A 213 -2.91 4.14 -12.93
N ASP A 214 -3.35 5.39 -13.02
CA ASP A 214 -3.84 5.99 -14.26
C ASP A 214 -2.76 6.01 -15.36
N LYS A 215 -1.53 6.42 -15.03
CA LYS A 215 -0.41 6.41 -15.99
C LYS A 215 -0.11 4.99 -16.47
N LEU A 216 -0.06 4.02 -15.55
CA LEU A 216 0.15 2.61 -15.87
C LEU A 216 -0.96 2.08 -16.81
N SER A 217 -2.22 2.46 -16.58
CA SER A 217 -3.34 2.06 -17.44
C SER A 217 -3.26 2.59 -18.88
N GLN A 218 -2.47 3.64 -19.10
CA GLN A 218 -2.18 4.21 -20.42
C GLN A 218 -0.96 3.56 -21.09
N GLY A 219 -0.37 2.52 -20.46
CA GLY A 219 0.81 1.82 -20.97
C GLY A 219 2.14 2.54 -20.67
N ILE A 220 2.14 3.54 -19.79
CA ILE A 220 3.37 4.20 -19.32
C ILE A 220 4.03 3.27 -18.29
N SER A 221 5.34 3.10 -18.36
CA SER A 221 6.07 2.26 -17.40
C SER A 221 6.02 2.87 -15.99
N LEU A 222 6.16 2.04 -14.93
CA LEU A 222 6.21 2.57 -13.56
C LEU A 222 7.36 3.56 -13.38
N ARG A 223 8.50 3.28 -14.02
CA ARG A 223 9.69 4.14 -13.99
C ARG A 223 9.39 5.53 -14.55
N ASP A 224 8.76 5.61 -15.73
CA ASP A 224 8.42 6.88 -16.37
C ASP A 224 7.28 7.60 -15.62
N ALA A 225 6.34 6.85 -15.05
CA ALA A 225 5.30 7.40 -14.19
C ALA A 225 5.90 8.06 -12.93
N LEU A 226 6.91 7.43 -12.31
CA LEU A 226 7.64 8.01 -11.19
C LEU A 226 8.47 9.24 -11.60
N GLU A 227 9.13 9.22 -12.76
CA GLU A 227 9.83 10.38 -13.30
C GLU A 227 8.88 11.58 -13.41
N THR A 228 7.75 11.38 -14.09
CA THR A 228 6.75 12.43 -14.28
C THR A 228 6.11 12.88 -12.97
N SER A 229 6.02 12.02 -11.96
CA SER A 229 5.49 12.39 -10.64
C SER A 229 6.35 13.44 -9.92
N ILE A 230 7.67 13.43 -10.14
CA ILE A 230 8.60 14.42 -9.54
C ILE A 230 8.38 15.82 -10.12
N ASP A 231 7.89 15.91 -11.36
CA ASP A 231 7.58 17.16 -12.04
C ASP A 231 6.15 17.64 -11.76
N ASP A 232 5.20 16.72 -11.74
CA ASP A 232 3.78 17.05 -11.62
C ASP A 232 3.34 17.31 -10.18
N LEU A 233 3.95 16.62 -9.20
CA LEU A 233 3.61 16.74 -7.78
C LEU A 233 4.50 17.79 -7.12
N ASP A 234 3.86 18.74 -6.44
CA ASP A 234 4.55 19.80 -5.70
C ASP A 234 4.45 19.51 -4.21
N GLY A 235 5.51 19.84 -3.46
CA GLY A 235 5.60 19.60 -2.02
C GLY A 235 6.89 18.90 -1.60
N THR A 236 6.88 18.38 -0.36
CA THR A 236 8.01 17.61 0.19
C THR A 236 7.55 16.19 0.41
N PHE A 237 8.11 15.24 -0.32
CA PHE A 237 7.65 13.86 -0.29
C PHE A 237 8.78 12.87 -0.53
N SER A 238 8.63 11.74 0.14
CA SER A 238 9.28 10.50 -0.20
C SER A 238 8.22 9.42 -0.11
N PHE A 239 8.00 8.69 -1.19
CA PHE A 239 7.01 7.63 -1.22
C PHE A 239 7.57 6.37 -1.86
N LEU A 240 7.00 5.24 -1.46
CA LEU A 240 7.17 3.95 -2.12
C LEU A 240 5.84 3.58 -2.77
N VAL A 241 5.93 2.96 -3.94
CA VAL A 241 4.81 2.38 -4.67
C VAL A 241 5.10 0.92 -4.95
N SER A 242 4.06 0.11 -4.94
CA SER A 242 4.09 -1.28 -5.38
C SER A 242 3.00 -1.53 -6.41
N THR A 243 3.32 -2.37 -7.39
CA THR A 243 2.40 -2.94 -8.36
C THR A 243 2.34 -4.46 -8.15
N GLN A 244 1.65 -5.20 -9.00
CA GLN A 244 1.62 -6.67 -8.95
C GLN A 244 3.02 -7.31 -8.91
N ASP A 245 4.01 -6.70 -9.58
CA ASP A 245 5.33 -7.27 -9.87
C ASP A 245 6.52 -6.31 -9.68
N GLU A 246 6.27 -5.03 -9.38
CA GLU A 246 7.30 -4.00 -9.18
C GLU A 246 7.17 -3.29 -7.83
N ILE A 247 8.31 -2.84 -7.31
CA ILE A 247 8.37 -1.80 -6.28
C ILE A 247 9.16 -0.61 -6.83
N GLY A 248 8.78 0.61 -6.45
CA GLY A 248 9.53 1.81 -6.81
C GLY A 248 9.52 2.86 -5.71
N TYR A 249 10.39 3.84 -5.85
CA TYR A 249 10.39 5.04 -5.01
C TYR A 249 10.47 6.30 -5.86
N ALA A 250 9.98 7.40 -5.30
CA ALA A 250 10.34 8.74 -5.74
C ALA A 250 10.63 9.64 -4.54
N LYS A 251 11.62 10.52 -4.72
CA LYS A 251 12.05 11.52 -3.75
C LYS A 251 11.97 12.91 -4.38
N ASP A 252 11.33 13.83 -3.67
CA ASP A 252 11.21 15.22 -4.12
C ASP A 252 12.59 15.91 -4.24
N ARG A 253 12.62 17.06 -4.92
CA ARG A 253 13.86 17.82 -5.22
C ARG A 253 14.46 18.53 -4.00
N LEU A 254 13.67 18.82 -2.98
CA LEU A 254 14.15 19.35 -1.70
C LEU A 254 14.70 18.22 -0.82
N ALA A 255 14.21 16.99 -1.00
CA ALA A 255 14.62 15.80 -0.24
C ALA A 255 14.49 15.99 1.28
N ALA A 256 13.46 16.70 1.72
CA ALA A 256 13.27 17.02 3.14
C ALA A 256 12.86 15.81 3.99
N LYS A 257 12.44 14.71 3.34
CA LYS A 257 12.01 13.47 4.00
C LYS A 257 13.09 12.40 3.80
N PRO A 258 13.54 11.74 4.88
CA PRO A 258 14.65 10.80 4.80
C PRO A 258 14.20 9.50 4.12
N MET A 259 15.12 8.92 3.36
CA MET A 259 14.95 7.62 2.70
C MET A 259 16.32 6.97 2.59
N ILE A 260 16.46 5.76 3.12
CA ILE A 260 17.66 4.94 3.07
C ILE A 260 17.33 3.64 2.35
N MET A 261 18.28 3.19 1.55
CA MET A 261 18.16 2.01 0.71
C MET A 261 19.32 1.05 0.96
N TYR A 262 19.01 -0.23 0.91
CA TYR A 262 19.98 -1.33 0.88
C TYR A 262 19.58 -2.30 -0.23
N GLU A 263 20.54 -2.64 -1.09
CA GLU A 263 20.34 -3.54 -2.21
C GLU A 263 21.48 -4.56 -2.27
N ASN A 264 21.14 -5.83 -2.46
CA ASN A 264 22.10 -6.90 -2.77
C ASN A 264 21.56 -7.77 -3.93
N GLU A 265 22.19 -8.91 -4.19
CA GLU A 265 21.76 -9.83 -5.26
C GLU A 265 20.36 -10.41 -5.03
N ASP A 266 19.96 -10.58 -3.77
CA ASP A 266 18.72 -11.28 -3.39
C ASP A 266 17.52 -10.36 -3.21
N LEU A 267 17.73 -9.13 -2.73
CA LEU A 267 16.66 -8.23 -2.38
C LEU A 267 17.02 -6.75 -2.51
N ILE A 268 15.97 -5.94 -2.51
CA ILE A 268 15.99 -4.51 -2.29
C ILE A 268 15.14 -4.20 -1.05
N ALA A 269 15.65 -3.36 -0.16
CA ALA A 269 14.94 -2.83 0.99
C ALA A 269 15.11 -1.32 1.06
N VAL A 270 14.00 -0.61 1.27
CA VAL A 270 13.96 0.86 1.41
C VAL A 270 13.22 1.19 2.70
N ALA A 271 13.73 2.13 3.48
CA ALA A 271 13.09 2.59 4.71
C ALA A 271 13.36 4.06 4.96
N SER A 272 12.63 4.69 5.90
CA SER A 272 12.95 6.05 6.31
C SER A 272 14.27 6.19 7.05
N GLU A 273 14.70 5.16 7.78
CA GLU A 273 15.87 5.21 8.64
C GLU A 273 16.65 3.88 8.56
N GLU A 274 17.97 3.97 8.71
CA GLU A 274 18.86 2.80 8.66
C GLU A 274 18.57 1.77 9.76
N VAL A 275 18.08 2.22 10.92
CA VAL A 275 17.69 1.34 12.03
C VAL A 275 16.62 0.32 11.62
N SER A 276 15.74 0.65 10.68
CA SER A 276 14.76 -0.29 10.12
C SER A 276 15.41 -1.36 9.25
N LEU A 277 16.42 -0.99 8.46
CA LEU A 277 17.13 -1.95 7.59
C LEU A 277 18.01 -2.90 8.42
N ASN A 278 18.64 -2.39 9.48
CA ASN A 278 19.48 -3.18 10.38
C ASN A 278 18.70 -4.32 11.07
N ARG A 279 17.38 -4.18 11.23
CA ARG A 279 16.52 -5.24 11.79
C ARG A 279 16.47 -6.50 10.94
N LEU A 280 16.65 -6.36 9.62
CA LEU A 280 16.69 -7.50 8.70
C LEU A 280 17.98 -8.32 8.81
N PHE A 281 19.07 -7.69 9.26
CA PHE A 281 20.42 -8.26 9.25
C PHE A 281 21.14 -8.00 10.59
N PRO A 282 20.64 -8.54 11.71
CA PRO A 282 21.19 -8.25 13.03
C PRO A 282 22.66 -8.63 13.12
N GLY A 283 23.48 -7.67 13.54
CA GLY A 283 24.93 -7.84 13.71
C GLY A 283 25.77 -7.73 12.43
N GLN A 284 25.16 -7.36 11.29
CA GLN A 284 25.88 -7.12 10.04
C GLN A 284 25.94 -5.62 9.73
N ALA A 285 27.10 -5.15 9.26
CA ALA A 285 27.21 -3.81 8.71
C ALA A 285 26.60 -3.80 7.30
N LEU A 286 25.64 -2.90 7.08
CA LEU A 286 24.98 -2.76 5.79
C LEU A 286 25.62 -1.63 5.00
N SER A 287 25.85 -1.86 3.70
CA SER A 287 26.25 -0.81 2.76
C SER A 287 25.00 -0.06 2.31
N THR A 288 24.45 0.77 3.21
CA THR A 288 23.26 1.58 2.94
C THR A 288 23.60 2.85 2.17
N MET A 289 22.62 3.39 1.45
CA MET A 289 22.75 4.66 0.75
C MET A 289 21.43 5.45 0.78
N GLU A 290 21.53 6.77 0.88
CA GLU A 290 20.38 7.67 0.70
C GLU A 290 20.25 8.03 -0.79
N PRO A 291 19.07 7.81 -1.42
CA PRO A 291 18.82 8.31 -2.76
C PRO A 291 18.97 9.84 -2.85
N PRO A 292 19.63 10.36 -3.90
CA PRO A 292 19.77 11.80 -4.10
C PRO A 292 18.42 12.53 -4.27
N PRO A 293 18.36 13.84 -4.05
CA PRO A 293 17.15 14.63 -4.32
C PRO A 293 16.69 14.53 -5.78
N GLY A 294 15.37 14.51 -6.00
CA GLY A 294 14.78 14.45 -7.35
C GLY A 294 15.03 13.13 -8.09
N THR A 295 15.30 12.05 -7.37
CA THR A 295 15.54 10.72 -7.97
C THR A 295 14.37 9.78 -7.75
N PHE A 296 14.31 8.78 -8.61
CA PHE A 296 13.35 7.70 -8.60
C PHE A 296 14.02 6.43 -9.11
N ASN A 297 13.50 5.27 -8.72
CA ASN A 297 13.91 4.02 -9.32
C ASN A 297 12.80 2.97 -9.16
N THR A 298 12.90 1.90 -9.94
CA THR A 298 12.04 0.72 -9.82
C THR A 298 12.87 -0.55 -9.80
N TRP A 299 12.31 -1.57 -9.17
CA TRP A 299 12.79 -2.94 -9.23
C TRP A 299 11.61 -3.82 -9.56
N SER A 300 11.82 -4.70 -10.53
CA SER A 300 10.83 -5.68 -10.97
C SER A 300 11.36 -7.09 -10.70
N ARG A 301 10.44 -8.04 -10.63
CA ARG A 301 10.82 -9.44 -10.69
C ARG A 301 11.02 -9.87 -12.13
N SER A 302 12.12 -10.55 -12.40
CA SER A 302 12.21 -11.41 -13.59
C SER A 302 11.24 -12.58 -13.40
N ILE A 303 10.15 -12.60 -14.17
CA ILE A 303 9.12 -13.65 -14.12
C ILE A 303 9.67 -14.97 -14.68
#